data_AF-A0A7S8D1B9-F1
#
_entry.id   AF-A0A7S8D1B9-F1
#
_cell.length_a   1.000
_cell.length_b   1.000
_cell.length_c   1.000
_cell.angle_alpha   90.00
_cell.angle_beta   90.00
_cell.angle_gamma   90.00
#
_symmetry.space_group_name_H-M   'P 1'
#
loop_
_entity.id
_entity.type
_entity.pdbx_description
1 polymer ?
#
loop_
_entity_poly.entity_id
_entity_poly.type
_entity_poly.pdbx_seq_one_letter_code
_entity_poly.pdbx_strand_id
1 'polypeptide(L)'
;MSNVEVTENGAAPTIHKPHHNAALPYQSVGDFLSNTNNFKIIESTLREGEQFANAYFDTGISSLAKALSDFGVEYIELTSPLASPQSRKDCEEICKLGLKAKILTRESSIAKDMES
;
A
#
# COMPACT_ATOMS: atom_id res chain seq x y z
N MET A 1 8.45 1.27 26.73
CA MET A 1 7.59 0.48 27.64
C MET A 1 6.21 1.13 27.62
N SER A 2 5.36 0.70 26.69
CA SER A 2 3.95 1.08 26.65
C SER A 2 3.21 0.20 27.66
N ASN A 3 2.40 0.82 28.51
CA ASN A 3 1.56 0.09 29.45
C ASN A 3 0.54 -0.72 28.66
N VAL A 4 0.69 -2.05 28.73
CA VAL A 4 -0.30 -3.02 28.28
C VAL A 4 -1.26 -3.24 29.44
N GLU A 5 -2.49 -2.73 29.34
CA GLU A 5 -3.59 -3.28 30.13
C GLU A 5 -4.25 -4.39 29.30
N VAL A 6 -4.09 -5.62 29.80
CA VAL A 6 -4.86 -6.77 29.35
C VAL A 6 -6.25 -6.64 29.96
N THR A 7 -7.28 -6.49 29.12
CA THR A 7 -8.65 -6.80 29.53
C THR A 7 -9.15 -7.96 28.68
N GLU A 8 -9.37 -9.08 29.38
CA GLU A 8 -10.12 -10.23 28.89
C GLU A 8 -11.58 -9.82 28.61
N ASN A 9 -12.20 -10.57 27.69
CA ASN A 9 -13.62 -10.66 27.35
C ASN A 9 -14.03 -10.03 26.02
N GLY A 10 -14.56 -10.90 25.15
CA GLY A 10 -14.91 -10.63 23.76
C GLY A 10 -16.01 -9.59 23.59
N ALA A 11 -15.61 -8.38 23.24
CA ALA A 11 -16.46 -7.34 22.70
C ALA A 11 -15.94 -6.89 21.32
N ALA A 12 -16.89 -6.61 20.42
CA ALA A 12 -16.69 -6.20 19.03
C ALA A 12 -15.66 -5.06 18.87
N PRO A 13 -14.98 -4.94 17.70
CA PRO A 13 -13.93 -3.94 17.50
C PRO A 13 -14.52 -2.55 17.72
N THR A 14 -14.01 -1.86 18.75
CA THR A 14 -14.37 -0.48 19.04
C THR A 14 -13.83 0.39 17.91
N ILE A 15 -14.73 0.91 17.08
CA ILE A 15 -14.45 2.04 16.19
C ILE A 15 -13.98 3.18 17.11
N HIS A 16 -12.67 3.44 17.15
CA HIS A 16 -12.12 4.60 17.82
C HIS A 16 -12.70 5.84 17.13
N LYS A 17 -13.76 6.40 17.72
CA LYS A 17 -14.20 7.76 17.39
C LYS A 17 -13.00 8.66 17.62
N PRO A 18 -12.62 9.53 16.68
CA PRO A 18 -11.53 10.46 16.91
C PRO A 18 -11.92 11.28 18.13
N HIS A 19 -11.15 11.12 19.21
CA HIS A 19 -11.26 12.01 20.35
C HIS A 19 -10.94 13.39 19.80
N HIS A 20 -11.95 14.24 19.63
CA HIS A 20 -11.76 15.66 19.42
C HIS A 20 -11.14 16.19 20.71
N ASN A 21 -9.81 16.09 20.79
CA ASN A 21 -9.02 16.71 21.84
C ASN A 21 -9.41 18.19 21.88
N ALA A 22 -9.75 18.67 23.08
CA ALA A 22 -10.08 20.06 23.33
C ALA A 22 -9.09 20.97 22.60
N ALA A 23 -9.63 21.89 21.78
CA ALA A 23 -8.85 22.78 20.92
C ALA A 23 -7.77 23.49 21.75
N LEU A 24 -6.50 23.12 21.50
CA LEU A 24 -5.38 23.78 22.15
C LEU A 24 -5.30 25.23 21.63
N PRO A 25 -4.92 26.21 22.46
CA PRO A 25 -5.01 27.64 22.13
C PRO A 25 -4.13 28.12 20.96
N TYR A 26 -3.35 27.22 20.35
CA TYR A 26 -2.49 27.49 19.18
C TYR A 26 -2.73 26.53 18.00
N GLN A 27 -3.80 25.74 18.03
CA GLN A 27 -4.12 24.89 16.88
C GLN A 27 -4.66 25.71 15.72
N SER A 28 -4.03 25.53 14.56
CA SER A 28 -4.41 26.15 13.30
C SER A 28 -5.41 25.28 12.53
N VAL A 29 -6.14 25.88 11.57
CA VAL A 29 -6.96 25.10 10.62
C VAL A 29 -6.09 24.12 9.81
N GLY A 30 -4.83 24.46 9.57
CA GLY A 30 -3.87 23.57 8.91
C GLY A 30 -3.64 22.26 9.67
N ASP A 31 -3.68 22.31 11.00
CA ASP A 31 -3.51 21.11 11.84
C ASP A 31 -4.71 20.16 11.71
N PHE A 32 -5.91 20.69 11.48
CA PHE A 32 -7.12 19.88 11.26
C PHE A 32 -7.12 19.17 9.91
N LEU A 33 -6.53 19.78 8.88
CA LEU A 33 -6.43 19.20 7.54
C LEU A 33 -5.20 18.29 7.38
N SER A 34 -4.34 18.24 8.38
CA SER A 34 -3.10 17.47 8.33
C SER A 34 -3.36 15.96 8.43
N ASN A 35 -2.83 15.19 7.49
CA ASN A 35 -2.87 13.73 7.48
C ASN A 35 -1.57 13.10 8.03
N THR A 36 -0.69 13.87 8.66
CA THR A 36 0.61 13.35 9.14
C THR A 36 0.51 12.19 10.13
N ASN A 37 -0.60 12.10 10.87
CA ASN A 37 -0.90 11.00 11.78
C ASN A 37 -1.93 9.99 11.23
N ASN A 38 -2.43 10.20 10.00
CA ASN A 38 -3.45 9.38 9.36
C ASN A 38 -3.26 9.37 7.84
N PHE A 39 -2.23 8.68 7.39
CA PHE A 39 -1.91 8.48 5.98
C PHE A 39 -1.80 6.99 5.68
N LYS A 40 -1.76 6.66 4.39
CA LYS A 40 -1.53 5.31 3.90
C LYS A 40 -0.30 5.30 3.03
N ILE A 41 0.44 4.21 3.07
CA ILE A 41 1.65 4.02 2.27
C ILE A 41 1.28 3.27 1.00
N ILE A 42 1.73 3.81 -0.13
CA ILE A 42 1.75 3.12 -1.41
C ILE A 42 3.21 2.78 -1.69
N GLU A 43 3.52 1.50 -1.70
CA GLU A 43 4.85 1.00 -2.01
C GLU A 43 4.97 0.80 -3.52
N SER A 44 5.94 1.46 -4.17
CA SER A 44 6.13 1.47 -5.63
C SER A 44 7.41 0.80 -6.11
N THR A 45 8.15 0.11 -5.22
CA THR A 45 9.39 -0.62 -5.57
C THR A 45 9.16 -1.62 -6.69
N LEU A 46 8.03 -2.33 -6.69
CA LEU A 46 7.71 -3.32 -7.73
C LEU A 46 7.30 -2.73 -9.08
N ARG A 47 7.14 -1.40 -9.17
CA ARG A 47 6.92 -0.67 -10.42
C ARG A 47 8.19 0.05 -10.88
N GLU A 48 8.81 0.83 -10.00
CA GLU A 48 9.97 1.65 -10.36
C GLU A 48 11.29 0.88 -10.29
N GLY A 49 11.33 -0.20 -9.49
CA GLY A 49 12.47 -1.09 -9.35
C GLY A 49 12.92 -1.68 -10.68
N GLU A 50 12.00 -2.02 -11.58
CA GLU A 50 12.32 -2.56 -12.91
C GLU A 50 13.15 -1.59 -13.79
N GLN A 51 13.25 -0.31 -13.41
CA GLN A 51 14.04 0.70 -14.12
C GLN A 51 15.51 0.74 -13.67
N PHE A 52 15.87 0.05 -12.57
CA PHE A 52 17.26 -0.05 -12.14
C PHE A 52 17.99 -1.11 -12.97
N ALA A 53 19.15 -0.74 -13.53
CA ALA A 53 19.92 -1.56 -14.46
C ALA A 53 20.27 -2.99 -13.97
N ASN A 54 20.20 -3.25 -12.66
CA ASN A 54 20.50 -4.55 -12.04
C ASN A 54 19.31 -5.17 -11.29
N ALA A 55 18.11 -4.61 -11.36
CA ALA A 55 16.95 -5.12 -10.67
C ALA A 55 16.19 -6.11 -11.58
N TYR A 56 16.60 -7.38 -11.52
CA TYR A 56 15.90 -8.48 -12.16
C TYR A 56 15.13 -9.25 -11.10
N PHE A 57 13.79 -9.14 -11.11
CA PHE A 57 12.94 -9.77 -10.11
C PHE A 57 12.34 -11.11 -10.57
N ASP A 58 12.95 -11.80 -11.54
CA ASP A 58 12.45 -13.00 -12.24
C ASP A 58 11.87 -14.12 -11.35
N THR A 59 12.30 -14.25 -10.10
CA THR A 59 11.81 -15.29 -9.17
C THR A 59 11.49 -14.76 -7.78
N GLY A 60 11.66 -13.46 -7.54
CA GLY A 60 11.60 -12.85 -6.21
C GLY A 60 10.42 -11.89 -5.99
N ILE A 61 9.67 -11.53 -7.03
CA ILE A 61 8.56 -10.57 -6.94
C ILE A 61 7.54 -11.01 -5.88
N SER A 62 7.08 -12.27 -5.93
CA SER A 62 6.05 -12.77 -5.01
C SER A 62 6.51 -12.79 -3.55
N SER A 63 7.78 -13.09 -3.29
CA SER A 63 8.35 -13.01 -1.93
C SER A 63 8.46 -11.58 -1.43
N LEU A 64 8.84 -10.65 -2.30
CA LEU A 64 8.94 -9.23 -1.95
C LEU A 64 7.54 -8.65 -1.67
N ALA A 65 6.55 -8.95 -2.51
CA ALA A 65 5.17 -8.52 -2.29
C ALA A 65 4.59 -9.03 -0.96
N LYS A 66 4.88 -10.30 -0.60
CA LYS A 66 4.53 -10.84 0.73
C LYS A 66 5.23 -10.09 1.86
N ALA A 67 6.54 -9.89 1.75
CA ALA A 67 7.31 -9.17 2.76
C ALA A 67 6.81 -7.74 2.96
N LEU A 68 6.47 -7.03 1.88
CA LEU A 68 5.88 -5.69 1.94
C LEU A 68 4.48 -5.71 2.59
N SER A 69 3.65 -6.68 2.21
CA SER A 69 2.32 -6.84 2.82
C SER A 69 2.40 -7.19 4.30
N ASP A 70 3.40 -7.95 4.74
CA ASP A 70 3.61 -8.30 6.15
C ASP A 70 4.29 -7.18 6.93
N PHE A 71 5.11 -6.35 6.27
CA PHE A 71 5.63 -5.10 6.82
C PHE A 71 4.51 -4.11 7.18
N GLY A 72 3.38 -4.18 6.48
CA GLY A 72 2.16 -3.47 6.83
C GLY A 72 1.81 -2.29 5.92
N VAL A 73 2.34 -2.26 4.69
CA VAL A 73 1.91 -1.25 3.70
C VAL A 73 0.45 -1.49 3.30
N GLU A 74 -0.32 -0.42 3.12
CA GLU A 74 -1.72 -0.54 2.72
C GLU A 74 -1.87 -0.85 1.23
N TYR A 75 -0.92 -0.39 0.40
CA TYR A 75 -0.96 -0.59 -1.04
C TYR A 75 0.40 -0.98 -1.61
N ILE A 76 0.37 -1.86 -2.60
CA ILE A 76 1.52 -2.23 -3.42
C ILE A 76 1.18 -1.86 -4.87
N GLU A 77 1.99 -1.01 -5.49
CA GLU A 77 1.87 -0.61 -6.89
C GLU A 77 2.75 -1.50 -7.78
N LEU A 78 2.14 -2.08 -8.81
CA LEU A 78 2.79 -2.93 -9.81
C LEU A 78 2.88 -2.25 -11.16
N THR A 79 3.86 -2.68 -11.96
CA THR A 79 3.90 -2.39 -13.41
C THR A 79 2.61 -2.84 -14.08
N SER A 80 2.10 -2.04 -15.02
CA SER A 80 0.85 -2.33 -15.73
C SER A 80 0.87 -3.72 -16.39
N PRO A 81 -0.22 -4.52 -16.30
CA PRO A 81 -0.33 -5.79 -17.02
C PRO A 81 -0.41 -5.61 -18.54
N LEU A 82 -0.53 -4.38 -19.03
CA LEU A 82 -0.46 -4.02 -20.45
C LEU A 82 0.98 -3.74 -20.92
N ALA A 83 1.93 -3.54 -20.00
CA ALA A 83 3.31 -3.19 -20.36
C ALA A 83 4.04 -4.36 -21.04
N SER A 84 3.82 -5.59 -20.58
CA SER A 84 4.39 -6.79 -21.18
C SER A 84 3.62 -8.06 -20.77
N PRO A 85 3.79 -9.19 -21.49
CA PRO A 85 3.26 -10.49 -21.06
C PRO A 85 3.79 -10.95 -19.70
N GLN A 86 5.01 -10.55 -19.32
CA GLN A 86 5.59 -10.91 -18.02
C GLN A 86 4.90 -10.12 -16.90
N SER A 87 4.77 -8.80 -17.06
CA SER A 87 4.07 -7.93 -16.09
C SER A 87 2.63 -8.39 -15.84
N ARG A 88 1.97 -8.95 -16.87
CA ARG A 88 0.64 -9.57 -16.72
C ARG A 88 0.68 -10.81 -15.82
N LYS A 89 1.63 -11.72 -16.05
CA LYS A 89 1.80 -12.93 -15.23
C LYS A 89 2.12 -12.56 -13.79
N ASP A 90 2.99 -11.58 -13.57
CA ASP A 90 3.38 -11.14 -12.23
C ASP A 90 2.18 -10.54 -11.48
N CYS A 91 1.40 -9.69 -12.15
CA CYS A 91 0.14 -9.17 -11.59
C CYS A 91 -0.81 -10.31 -11.20
N GLU A 92 -1.03 -11.28 -12.08
CA GLU A 92 -1.89 -12.43 -11.81
C GLU A 92 -1.38 -13.29 -10.65
N GLU A 93 -0.08 -13.51 -10.56
CA GLU A 93 0.54 -14.28 -9.48
C GLU A 93 0.35 -13.57 -8.14
N ILE A 94 0.70 -12.28 -8.06
CA ILE A 94 0.57 -11.50 -6.83
C ILE A 94 -0.89 -11.43 -6.38
N CYS A 95 -1.83 -11.23 -7.31
CA CYS A 95 -3.25 -11.18 -6.99
C CYS A 95 -3.77 -12.48 -6.37
N LYS A 96 -3.17 -13.63 -6.69
CA LYS A 96 -3.54 -14.95 -6.13
C LYS A 96 -2.95 -15.20 -4.74
N LEU A 97 -2.02 -14.38 -4.25
CA LEU A 97 -1.35 -14.59 -2.96
C LEU A 97 -2.22 -14.24 -1.75
N GLY A 98 -3.36 -13.58 -1.93
CA GLY A 98 -4.26 -13.22 -0.82
C GLY A 98 -3.62 -12.25 0.18
N LEU A 99 -2.86 -11.28 -0.32
CA LEU A 99 -2.15 -10.31 0.51
C LEU A 99 -3.11 -9.40 1.29
N LYS A 100 -2.65 -8.92 2.44
CA LYS A 100 -3.38 -7.93 3.25
C LYS A 100 -3.35 -6.54 2.59
N ALA A 101 -2.22 -6.22 1.95
CA ALA A 101 -2.06 -5.02 1.15
C ALA A 101 -2.94 -5.07 -0.10
N LYS A 102 -3.48 -3.92 -0.50
CA LYS A 102 -4.25 -3.78 -1.74
C LYS A 102 -3.31 -3.62 -2.92
N ILE A 103 -3.57 -4.37 -3.99
CA ILE A 103 -2.79 -4.28 -5.23
C ILE A 103 -3.34 -3.15 -6.09
N LEU A 104 -2.45 -2.29 -6.57
CA LEU A 104 -2.73 -1.22 -7.52
C LEU A 104 -1.86 -1.40 -8.76
N THR A 105 -2.38 -0.98 -9.90
CA THR A 105 -1.60 -0.84 -11.14
C THR A 105 -1.89 0.54 -11.70
N ARG A 106 -0.85 1.19 -12.24
CA ARG A 106 -1.01 2.46 -12.96
C ARG A 106 -1.14 2.16 -14.45
N GLU A 107 -2.18 2.69 -15.07
CA GLU A 107 -2.27 2.76 -16.54
C GLU A 107 -1.66 4.08 -17.03
N SER A 108 -0.82 4.00 -18.07
CA SER A 108 -0.35 5.19 -18.77
C SER A 108 -1.48 5.71 -19.66
N SER A 109 -1.73 7.02 -19.66
CA SER A 109 -2.75 7.67 -20.49
C SER A 109 -2.51 7.50 -22.00
N ILE A 110 -1.32 7.04 -22.40
CA ILE A 110 -0.93 6.79 -23.81
C ILE A 110 -1.34 5.38 -24.29
N ALA A 111 -1.72 4.46 -23.40
CA ALA A 111 -2.06 3.09 -23.78
C ALA A 111 -3.35 2.97 -24.63
N LYS A 112 -4.10 4.08 -24.82
CA LYS A 112 -5.24 4.14 -25.74
C LYS A 112 -4.88 4.39 -27.20
N ASP A 113 -3.62 4.72 -27.52
CA ASP A 113 -3.23 5.10 -28.90
C ASP A 113 -2.54 3.98 -29.68
N MET A 114 -2.48 2.75 -29.15
CA MET A 114 -1.74 1.64 -29.76
C MET A 114 -2.61 0.45 -30.17
N GLU A 115 -3.87 0.72 -30.55
CA GLU A 115 -4.71 -0.22 -31.30
C GLU A 115 -5.02 0.39 -32.68
N SER A 116 -4.18 0.08 -33.67
CA SER A 116 -4.41 0.31 -35.11
C SER A 116 -3.60 -0.68 -35.93
#